data_AF-A0A2D5MQZ9-F1
#
_entry.id   AF-A0A2D5MQZ9-F1
#
_cell.length_a   1.000
_cell.length_b   1.000
_cell.length_c   1.000
_cell.angle_alpha   90.00
_cell.angle_beta   90.00
_cell.angle_gamma   90.00
#
_symmetry.space_group_name_H-M   'P 1'
#
loop_
_entity.id
_entity.type
_entity.pdbx_description
1 polymer ?
#
loop_
_entity_poly.entity_id
_entity_poly.type
_entity_poly.pdbx_seq_one_letter_code
_entity_poly.pdbx_strand_id
1 'polypeptide(L)'
;MDLNEKLAFCIVDDIDTYENDSIKQTIRNIVDFTISNLRTKGYTVNIGKDEDQLLQNLKGYKHAVVMSPGTEFINGFAFFEALDKLVEQDFFVAGHILDRTMHSAYYELHHQCYVINMDAYNAFKRPTVGALEKGIVHTQLEPKRSVDNIHDDYTPITVAKGYKQVTYANRCHGWNLLKVAFEWNLPVIVFDDSIRNNKQHYYPESTEDFLKQKEHIDHKLKYCEEEFVHTDNTEWTTGITEKYEQVVLPASGTLYLDLIDKGRVVFYDYNKKALDYWKETCPRKDGIDYLFVYTNLLEEQNLINYLDVNLKTLVNLSNVFCYEGTAAKYSLEQRLTAQNKLLKVLDTVSDVKINFTMKADAGH
;
A
#
# COMPACT_ATOMS: atom_id res chain seq x y z
N MET A 1 1.26 -2.21 24.31
CA MET A 1 0.86 -3.59 23.97
C MET A 1 0.71 -3.59 22.47
N ASP A 2 1.52 -4.36 21.76
CA ASP A 2 1.74 -4.19 20.31
C ASP A 2 0.47 -4.52 19.51
N LEU A 3 -0.07 -3.54 18.76
CA LEU A 3 -1.34 -3.68 18.01
C LEU A 3 -1.21 -4.65 16.83
N ASN A 4 0.02 -4.84 16.35
CA ASN A 4 0.38 -5.78 15.29
C ASN A 4 -0.05 -7.23 15.59
N GLU A 5 -0.19 -7.60 16.87
CA GLU A 5 -0.62 -8.94 17.27
C GLU A 5 -2.16 -9.12 17.30
N LYS A 6 -2.94 -8.04 17.09
CA LYS A 6 -4.42 -8.05 17.21
C LYS A 6 -5.16 -7.84 15.90
N LEU A 7 -4.47 -7.37 14.85
CA LEU A 7 -5.02 -7.07 13.54
C LEU A 7 -4.44 -8.00 12.48
N ALA A 8 -5.31 -8.54 11.62
CA ALA A 8 -4.90 -9.22 10.40
C ALA A 8 -5.51 -8.53 9.18
N PHE A 9 -4.74 -8.44 8.11
CA PHE A 9 -5.23 -8.01 6.80
C PHE A 9 -5.61 -9.23 5.97
N CYS A 10 -6.76 -9.15 5.31
CA CYS A 10 -7.31 -10.15 4.41
C CYS A 10 -7.52 -9.54 3.04
N ILE A 11 -6.72 -9.98 2.07
CA ILE A 11 -6.83 -9.54 0.68
C ILE A 11 -7.65 -10.59 -0.07
N VAL A 12 -8.80 -10.17 -0.59
CA VAL A 12 -9.70 -11.02 -1.38
C VAL A 12 -9.23 -10.97 -2.83
N ASP A 13 -8.39 -11.92 -3.24
CA ASP A 13 -7.76 -11.94 -4.57
C ASP A 13 -8.76 -12.32 -5.66
N ASP A 14 -9.33 -11.31 -6.29
CA ASP A 14 -10.23 -11.41 -7.44
C ASP A 14 -9.59 -10.91 -8.75
N ILE A 15 -8.26 -10.74 -8.80
CA ILE A 15 -7.57 -10.15 -9.96
C ILE A 15 -7.87 -10.88 -11.26
N ASP A 16 -8.00 -12.21 -11.19
CA ASP A 16 -8.29 -13.04 -12.37
C ASP A 16 -9.64 -12.69 -13.02
N THR A 17 -10.55 -12.03 -12.29
CA THR A 17 -11.88 -11.63 -12.76
C THR A 17 -11.88 -10.33 -13.58
N TYR A 18 -10.81 -9.53 -13.50
CA TYR A 18 -10.74 -8.25 -14.19
C TYR A 18 -10.68 -8.43 -15.71
N GLU A 19 -11.21 -7.48 -16.45
CA GLU A 19 -11.41 -7.63 -17.89
C GLU A 19 -10.08 -7.61 -18.69
N ASN A 20 -9.10 -6.82 -18.25
CA ASN A 20 -7.94 -6.45 -19.06
C ASN A 20 -6.61 -6.87 -18.40
N ASP A 21 -5.73 -7.54 -19.15
CA ASP A 21 -4.43 -8.01 -18.64
C ASP A 21 -3.50 -6.88 -18.17
N SER A 22 -3.59 -5.69 -18.76
CA SER A 22 -2.87 -4.50 -18.30
C SER A 22 -3.38 -4.03 -16.92
N ILE A 23 -4.70 -4.08 -16.71
CA ILE A 23 -5.31 -3.80 -15.39
C ILE A 23 -4.83 -4.85 -14.40
N LYS A 24 -4.92 -6.14 -14.74
CA LYS A 24 -4.44 -7.24 -13.88
C LYS A 24 -2.99 -7.05 -13.48
N GLN A 25 -2.11 -6.75 -14.44
CA GLN A 25 -0.70 -6.55 -14.15
C GLN A 25 -0.46 -5.34 -13.23
N THR A 26 -1.14 -4.22 -13.50
CA THR A 26 -1.02 -3.01 -12.68
C THR A 26 -1.50 -3.25 -11.25
N ILE A 27 -2.65 -3.92 -11.08
CA ILE A 27 -3.17 -4.25 -9.75
C ILE A 27 -2.30 -5.29 -9.03
N ARG A 28 -1.76 -6.30 -9.73
CA ARG A 28 -0.77 -7.23 -9.12
C ARG A 28 0.43 -6.46 -8.58
N ASN A 29 0.95 -5.51 -9.34
CA ASN A 29 2.08 -4.69 -8.91
C ASN A 29 1.75 -3.87 -7.65
N ILE A 30 0.57 -3.25 -7.61
CA ILE A 30 0.09 -2.45 -6.47
C ILE A 30 -0.13 -3.31 -5.23
N VAL A 31 -0.80 -4.46 -5.38
CA VAL A 31 -1.08 -5.34 -4.23
C VAL A 31 0.20 -5.98 -3.70
N ASP A 32 1.15 -6.36 -4.56
CA ASP A 32 2.45 -6.88 -4.14
C ASP A 32 3.19 -5.87 -3.26
N PHE A 33 3.22 -4.60 -3.67
CA PHE A 33 3.78 -3.52 -2.87
C PHE A 33 3.01 -3.29 -1.57
N THR A 34 1.67 -3.34 -1.62
CA THR A 34 0.84 -3.18 -0.43
C THR A 34 1.10 -4.30 0.59
N ILE A 35 1.25 -5.55 0.13
CA ILE A 35 1.61 -6.71 0.96
C ILE A 35 2.98 -6.50 1.61
N SER A 36 3.98 -6.12 0.81
CA SER A 36 5.33 -5.79 1.28
C SER A 36 5.31 -4.72 2.38
N ASN A 37 4.56 -3.63 2.14
CA ASN A 37 4.42 -2.51 3.07
C ASN A 37 3.74 -2.94 4.39
N LEU A 38 2.64 -3.70 4.30
CA LEU A 38 1.93 -4.23 5.48
C LEU A 38 2.82 -5.13 6.33
N ARG A 39 3.52 -6.07 5.70
CA ARG A 39 4.41 -7.00 6.41
C ARG A 39 5.63 -6.31 6.99
N THR A 40 6.19 -5.30 6.30
CA THR A 40 7.27 -4.46 6.82
C THR A 40 6.84 -3.69 8.08
N LYS A 41 5.55 -3.30 8.16
CA LYS A 41 4.96 -2.70 9.37
C LYS A 41 4.63 -3.71 10.48
N GLY A 42 4.85 -5.00 10.25
CA GLY A 42 4.63 -6.06 11.24
C GLY A 42 3.24 -6.71 11.19
N TYR A 43 2.40 -6.37 10.21
CA TYR A 43 1.07 -6.94 10.11
C TYR A 43 1.08 -8.34 9.46
N THR A 44 0.19 -9.20 9.95
CA THR A 44 -0.13 -10.46 9.26
C THR A 44 -1.04 -10.19 8.07
N VAL A 45 -0.68 -10.73 6.91
CA VAL A 45 -1.44 -10.60 5.66
C VAL A 45 -1.83 -11.99 5.17
N ASN A 46 -3.14 -12.23 5.02
CA ASN A 46 -3.72 -13.43 4.47
C ASN A 46 -4.34 -13.10 3.10
N ILE A 47 -4.12 -13.98 2.12
CA ILE A 47 -4.56 -13.76 0.73
C ILE A 47 -5.35 -14.99 0.31
N GLY A 48 -6.48 -14.79 -0.34
CA GLY A 48 -7.34 -15.89 -0.78
C GLY A 48 -8.48 -15.40 -1.66
N LYS A 49 -9.09 -16.32 -2.40
CA LYS A 49 -10.19 -16.00 -3.34
C LYS A 49 -11.58 -15.97 -2.69
N ASP A 50 -11.68 -16.54 -1.50
CA ASP A 50 -12.94 -16.68 -0.76
C ASP A 50 -12.82 -15.91 0.57
N GLU A 51 -13.57 -14.83 0.67
CA GLU A 51 -13.58 -13.94 1.83
C GLU A 51 -14.11 -14.61 3.10
N ASP A 52 -15.11 -15.49 2.97
CA ASP A 52 -15.67 -16.22 4.11
C ASP A 52 -14.63 -17.23 4.64
N GLN A 53 -13.93 -17.91 3.75
CA GLN A 53 -12.85 -18.83 4.12
C GLN A 53 -11.68 -18.08 4.78
N LEU A 54 -11.30 -16.91 4.27
CA LEU A 54 -10.27 -16.07 4.87
C LEU A 54 -10.63 -15.71 6.32
N LEU A 55 -11.83 -15.17 6.54
CA LEU A 55 -12.31 -14.78 7.86
C LEU A 55 -12.43 -15.97 8.83
N GLN A 56 -12.91 -17.12 8.36
CA GLN A 56 -13.03 -18.32 9.19
C GLN A 56 -11.68 -18.91 9.63
N ASN A 57 -10.64 -18.70 8.82
CA ASN A 57 -9.29 -19.16 9.11
C ASN A 57 -8.52 -18.24 10.07
N LEU A 58 -8.97 -16.99 10.25
CA LEU A 58 -8.37 -16.08 11.23
C LEU A 58 -8.64 -16.55 12.66
N LYS A 59 -7.56 -16.96 13.35
CA LYS A 59 -7.58 -17.35 14.77
C LYS A 59 -6.67 -16.43 15.56
N GLY A 60 -7.13 -16.01 16.74
CA GLY A 60 -6.33 -15.20 17.67
C GLY A 60 -6.33 -13.69 17.40
N TYR A 61 -6.81 -13.25 16.24
CA TYR A 61 -6.97 -11.82 15.91
C TYR A 61 -8.27 -11.25 16.47
N LYS A 62 -8.22 -10.01 16.96
CA LYS A 62 -9.39 -9.27 17.42
C LYS A 62 -10.12 -8.56 16.30
N HIS A 63 -9.39 -8.16 15.27
CA HIS A 63 -9.93 -7.42 14.14
C HIS A 63 -9.36 -7.96 12.83
N ALA A 64 -10.19 -7.95 11.79
CA ALA A 64 -9.80 -8.27 10.43
C ALA A 64 -10.06 -7.06 9.53
N VAL A 65 -9.03 -6.60 8.83
CA VAL A 65 -9.17 -5.61 7.75
C VAL A 65 -9.31 -6.38 6.45
N VAL A 66 -10.49 -6.38 5.86
CA VAL A 66 -10.76 -7.03 4.57
C VAL A 66 -10.67 -5.99 3.47
N MET A 67 -9.98 -6.31 2.37
CA MET A 67 -9.76 -5.37 1.28
C MET A 67 -9.66 -6.07 -0.08
N SER A 68 -10.02 -5.33 -1.12
CA SER A 68 -9.73 -5.68 -2.52
C SER A 68 -8.25 -5.46 -2.83
N PRO A 69 -7.64 -6.25 -3.74
CA PRO A 69 -6.28 -6.01 -4.22
C PRO A 69 -6.17 -4.68 -4.98
N GLY A 70 -7.29 -4.11 -5.45
CA GLY A 70 -7.34 -2.77 -6.03
C GLY A 70 -7.21 -1.63 -5.03
N THR A 71 -7.01 -1.89 -3.73
CA THR A 71 -6.87 -0.88 -2.68
C THR A 71 -5.41 -0.74 -2.23
N GLU A 72 -4.94 0.49 -2.16
CA GLU A 72 -3.63 0.90 -1.64
C GLU A 72 -3.81 1.84 -0.44
N PHE A 73 -2.93 1.74 0.56
CA PHE A 73 -2.88 2.70 1.68
C PHE A 73 -1.86 3.80 1.38
N ILE A 74 -2.31 5.05 1.41
CA ILE A 74 -1.52 6.22 1.04
C ILE A 74 -1.26 7.11 2.27
N ASN A 75 -0.41 8.14 2.11
CA ASN A 75 -0.04 9.09 3.16
C ASN A 75 0.71 8.44 4.35
N GLY A 76 1.58 7.47 4.07
CA GLY A 76 2.49 6.88 5.06
C GLY A 76 1.77 6.10 6.15
N PHE A 77 1.81 6.59 7.40
CA PHE A 77 1.21 5.93 8.56
C PHE A 77 -0.23 6.37 8.87
N ALA A 78 -0.75 7.40 8.20
CA ALA A 78 -2.00 8.04 8.58
C ALA A 78 -3.22 7.10 8.57
N PHE A 79 -3.31 6.17 7.62
CA PHE A 79 -4.37 5.14 7.62
C PHE A 79 -4.29 4.26 8.87
N PHE A 80 -3.09 3.84 9.24
CA PHE A 80 -2.86 2.93 10.37
C PHE A 80 -3.15 3.63 11.70
N GLU A 81 -2.76 4.89 11.85
CA GLU A 81 -3.12 5.70 13.03
C GLU A 81 -4.63 5.91 13.16
N ALA A 82 -5.34 6.07 12.04
CA ALA A 82 -6.80 6.16 12.03
C ALA A 82 -7.45 4.80 12.35
N LEU A 83 -6.89 3.71 11.82
CA LEU A 83 -7.31 2.34 12.13
C LEU A 83 -7.14 2.01 13.61
N ASP A 84 -6.03 2.42 14.24
CA ASP A 84 -5.77 2.23 15.66
C ASP A 84 -6.87 2.86 16.52
N LYS A 85 -7.30 4.09 16.18
CA LYS A 85 -8.41 4.78 16.85
C LYS A 85 -9.76 4.11 16.58
N LEU A 86 -9.96 3.57 15.38
CA LEU A 86 -11.19 2.87 15.03
C LEU A 86 -11.36 1.60 15.88
N VAL A 87 -10.31 0.79 16.02
CA VAL A 87 -10.37 -0.51 16.73
C VAL A 87 -10.46 -0.40 18.25
N GLU A 88 -10.39 0.83 18.79
CA GLU A 88 -10.70 1.14 20.19
C GLU A 88 -12.22 1.31 20.42
N GLN A 89 -13.01 1.49 19.37
CA GLN A 89 -14.46 1.68 19.45
C GLN A 89 -15.21 0.34 19.48
N ASP A 90 -16.43 0.35 20.03
CA ASP A 90 -17.31 -0.82 19.99
C ASP A 90 -18.09 -0.84 18.67
N PHE A 91 -17.82 -1.85 17.83
CA PHE A 91 -18.53 -2.09 16.58
C PHE A 91 -18.50 -3.57 16.21
N PHE A 92 -19.44 -3.98 15.35
CA PHE A 92 -19.39 -5.26 14.67
C PHE A 92 -18.65 -5.15 13.33
N VAL A 93 -19.03 -4.18 12.50
CA VAL A 93 -18.37 -3.88 11.22
C VAL A 93 -18.20 -2.38 11.03
N ALA A 94 -17.08 -1.98 10.44
CA ALA A 94 -16.78 -0.62 10.07
C ALA A 94 -16.34 -0.55 8.61
N GLY A 95 -16.84 0.38 7.81
CA GLY A 95 -16.48 0.40 6.39
C GLY A 95 -17.14 1.49 5.57
N HIS A 96 -17.03 1.35 4.24
CA HIS A 96 -17.79 2.15 3.30
C HIS A 96 -19.20 1.57 3.16
N ILE A 97 -20.19 2.24 3.75
CA ILE A 97 -21.58 1.80 3.68
C ILE A 97 -22.32 2.63 2.64
N LEU A 98 -22.91 1.98 1.63
CA LEU A 98 -23.62 2.63 0.54
C LEU A 98 -25.10 2.23 0.57
N ASP A 99 -25.98 3.22 0.54
CA ASP A 99 -27.41 3.03 0.34
C ASP A 99 -27.72 2.83 -1.15
N ARG A 100 -28.09 1.60 -1.52
CA ARG A 100 -28.42 1.23 -2.90
C ARG A 100 -29.94 1.12 -3.14
N THR A 101 -30.77 1.68 -2.26
CA THR A 101 -32.23 1.62 -2.37
C THR A 101 -32.76 2.19 -3.68
N MET A 102 -32.12 3.23 -4.23
CA MET A 102 -32.47 3.80 -5.55
C MET A 102 -32.35 2.80 -6.70
N HIS A 103 -31.58 1.72 -6.53
CA HIS A 103 -31.42 0.63 -7.49
C HIS A 103 -32.21 -0.63 -7.11
N SER A 104 -33.20 -0.51 -6.21
CA SER A 104 -33.94 -1.64 -5.64
C SER A 104 -33.00 -2.70 -5.05
N ALA A 105 -31.91 -2.25 -4.43
CA ALA A 105 -30.90 -3.11 -3.81
C ALA A 105 -30.75 -2.77 -2.33
N TYR A 106 -30.36 -3.77 -1.53
CA TYR A 106 -30.05 -3.54 -0.12
C TYR A 106 -28.74 -2.76 0.04
N TYR A 107 -28.45 -2.32 1.27
CA TYR A 107 -27.21 -1.60 1.58
C TYR A 107 -25.99 -2.46 1.24
N GLU A 108 -24.95 -1.78 0.80
CA GLU A 108 -23.66 -2.36 0.44
C GLU A 108 -22.62 -2.02 1.49
N LEU A 109 -21.83 -3.01 1.92
CA LEU A 109 -20.54 -2.80 2.56
C LEU A 109 -19.49 -2.92 1.45
N HIS A 110 -18.97 -1.79 0.98
CA HIS A 110 -18.16 -1.77 -0.24
C HIS A 110 -16.85 -2.55 -0.05
N HIS A 111 -16.57 -3.45 -1.00
CA HIS A 111 -15.47 -4.42 -0.95
C HIS A 111 -14.06 -3.79 -0.99
N GLN A 112 -13.95 -2.50 -1.31
CA GLN A 112 -12.66 -1.79 -1.31
C GLN A 112 -11.85 -1.99 -0.01
N CYS A 113 -12.49 -1.80 1.14
CA CYS A 113 -11.87 -1.94 2.46
C CYS A 113 -12.94 -1.81 3.57
N TYR A 114 -12.93 -2.75 4.51
CA TYR A 114 -13.75 -2.71 5.73
C TYR A 114 -13.05 -3.46 6.89
N VAL A 115 -13.47 -3.19 8.12
CA VAL A 115 -12.96 -3.82 9.34
C VAL A 115 -14.07 -4.60 10.03
N ILE A 116 -13.78 -5.84 10.40
CA ILE A 116 -14.66 -6.69 11.22
C ILE A 116 -14.07 -6.83 12.61
N ASN A 117 -14.90 -6.65 13.64
CA ASN A 117 -14.60 -7.12 14.99
C ASN A 117 -14.80 -8.64 15.07
N MET A 118 -13.69 -9.36 15.23
CA MET A 118 -13.68 -10.82 15.19
C MET A 118 -14.31 -11.45 16.42
N ASP A 119 -14.31 -10.78 17.57
CA ASP A 119 -14.99 -11.26 18.77
C ASP A 119 -16.51 -11.28 18.55
N ALA A 120 -17.06 -10.18 18.02
CA ALA A 120 -18.47 -10.10 17.63
C ALA A 120 -18.79 -11.09 16.49
N TYR A 121 -17.98 -11.15 15.44
CA TYR A 121 -18.15 -12.11 14.34
C TYR A 121 -18.26 -13.56 14.83
N ASN A 122 -17.38 -13.97 15.75
CA ASN A 122 -17.42 -15.29 16.35
C ASN A 122 -18.67 -15.49 17.23
N ALA A 123 -19.06 -14.50 18.04
CA ALA A 123 -20.25 -14.56 18.89
C ALA A 123 -21.55 -14.73 18.09
N PHE A 124 -21.62 -14.13 16.89
CA PHE A 124 -22.78 -14.23 15.99
C PHE A 124 -22.68 -15.38 14.99
N LYS A 125 -21.95 -16.44 15.35
CA LYS A 125 -21.82 -17.69 14.58
C LYS A 125 -21.20 -17.52 13.19
N ARG A 126 -20.30 -16.54 13.01
CA ARG A 126 -19.52 -16.34 11.79
C ARG A 126 -20.42 -16.21 10.56
N PRO A 127 -21.29 -15.19 10.50
CA PRO A 127 -22.17 -15.00 9.36
C PRO A 127 -21.34 -14.85 8.08
N THR A 128 -21.88 -15.29 6.95
CA THR A 128 -21.22 -15.03 5.66
C THR A 128 -21.20 -13.54 5.36
N VAL A 129 -20.22 -13.08 4.58
CA VAL A 129 -20.13 -11.67 4.16
C VAL A 129 -21.37 -11.30 3.34
N GLY A 130 -21.64 -12.09 2.31
CA GLY A 130 -22.78 -11.96 1.42
C GLY A 130 -22.38 -11.38 0.06
N ALA A 131 -22.49 -12.20 -0.98
CA ALA A 131 -22.10 -11.83 -2.33
C ALA A 131 -23.07 -10.84 -3.00
N LEU A 132 -22.57 -10.13 -4.03
CA LEU A 132 -23.37 -9.37 -4.97
C LEU A 132 -24.21 -10.32 -5.84
N GLU A 133 -25.53 -10.23 -5.76
CA GLU A 133 -26.44 -11.09 -6.52
C GLU A 133 -27.59 -10.25 -7.12
N LYS A 134 -27.68 -10.20 -8.45
CA LYS A 134 -28.73 -9.47 -9.18
C LYS A 134 -29.98 -10.33 -9.35
N GLY A 135 -31.16 -9.72 -9.23
CA GLY A 135 -32.45 -10.37 -9.41
C GLY A 135 -32.86 -11.33 -8.29
N ILE A 136 -32.12 -11.37 -7.18
CA ILE A 136 -32.46 -12.16 -6.00
C ILE A 136 -33.30 -11.32 -5.03
N VAL A 137 -34.61 -11.52 -5.13
CA VAL A 137 -35.59 -10.84 -4.26
C VAL A 137 -35.43 -11.29 -2.82
N HIS A 138 -35.41 -10.33 -1.90
CA HIS A 138 -35.30 -10.62 -0.47
C HIS A 138 -35.87 -9.47 0.37
N THR A 139 -36.30 -9.77 1.59
CA THR A 139 -36.84 -8.79 2.54
C THR A 139 -35.88 -8.61 3.70
N GLN A 140 -35.56 -7.36 4.04
CA GLN A 140 -34.70 -7.00 5.16
C GLN A 140 -35.25 -5.79 5.91
N LEU A 141 -34.74 -5.60 7.13
CA LEU A 141 -34.91 -4.34 7.85
C LEU A 141 -34.20 -3.23 7.07
N GLU A 142 -34.97 -2.23 6.65
CA GLU A 142 -34.46 -0.96 6.12
C GLU A 142 -33.68 -0.26 7.23
N PRO A 143 -32.35 -0.04 7.08
CA PRO A 143 -31.56 0.66 8.08
C PRO A 143 -32.05 2.09 8.25
N LYS A 144 -31.93 2.62 9.47
CA LYS A 144 -32.06 4.05 9.73
C LYS A 144 -30.72 4.71 9.45
N ARG A 145 -30.65 5.64 8.49
CA ARG A 145 -29.43 6.39 8.15
C ARG A 145 -29.55 7.88 8.46
N SER A 146 -28.41 8.57 8.49
CA SER A 146 -28.40 10.05 8.49
C SER A 146 -28.94 10.63 7.19
N VAL A 147 -29.48 11.85 7.29
CA VAL A 147 -29.81 12.69 6.12
C VAL A 147 -28.53 13.19 5.46
N ASP A 148 -27.57 13.62 6.29
CA ASP A 148 -26.26 14.06 5.82
C ASP A 148 -25.42 12.89 5.30
N ASN A 149 -24.59 13.22 4.31
CA ASN A 149 -23.71 12.30 3.60
C ASN A 149 -22.29 12.83 3.56
N ILE A 150 -21.33 11.95 3.28
CA ILE A 150 -19.91 12.31 3.21
C ILE A 150 -19.63 13.20 1.99
N HIS A 151 -20.10 12.82 0.80
CA HIS A 151 -19.84 13.59 -0.43
C HIS A 151 -20.87 13.38 -1.56
N ASP A 152 -21.78 12.41 -1.44
CA ASP A 152 -22.79 12.03 -2.44
C ASP A 152 -24.18 11.96 -1.79
N ASP A 153 -25.19 11.38 -2.45
CA ASP A 153 -26.52 11.17 -1.89
C ASP A 153 -26.76 9.74 -1.35
N TYR A 154 -25.75 8.86 -1.45
CA TYR A 154 -25.86 7.43 -1.15
C TYR A 154 -24.87 6.92 -0.09
N THR A 155 -23.97 7.74 0.43
CA THR A 155 -22.98 7.41 1.45
C THR A 155 -23.31 8.17 2.74
N PRO A 156 -24.20 7.62 3.60
CA PRO A 156 -24.57 8.27 4.85
C PRO A 156 -23.39 8.37 5.82
N ILE A 157 -23.40 9.39 6.67
CA ILE A 157 -22.46 9.53 7.80
C ILE A 157 -22.73 8.49 8.90
N THR A 158 -23.99 8.10 9.11
CA THR A 158 -24.35 7.09 10.12
C THR A 158 -25.40 6.12 9.59
N VAL A 159 -25.34 4.87 10.07
CA VAL A 159 -26.35 3.83 9.83
C VAL A 159 -26.62 3.07 11.12
N ALA A 160 -27.87 2.72 11.36
CA ALA A 160 -28.33 2.01 12.54
C ALA A 160 -29.53 1.13 12.22
N LYS A 161 -29.93 0.30 13.18
CA LYS A 161 -31.15 -0.50 13.07
C LYS A 161 -32.37 0.38 12.78
N GLY A 162 -33.06 0.08 11.69
CA GLY A 162 -34.42 0.56 11.46
C GLY A 162 -35.47 -0.49 11.86
N TYR A 163 -36.73 -0.16 11.62
CA TYR A 163 -37.87 -0.95 12.11
C TYR A 163 -38.82 -1.39 11.00
N LYS A 164 -38.57 -0.94 9.77
CA LYS A 164 -39.44 -1.21 8.62
C LYS A 164 -38.86 -2.35 7.79
N GLN A 165 -39.69 -3.33 7.46
CA GLN A 165 -39.33 -4.36 6.50
C GLN A 165 -39.55 -3.85 5.08
N VAL A 166 -38.55 -4.01 4.23
CA VAL A 166 -38.60 -3.62 2.81
C VAL A 166 -38.11 -4.78 1.96
N THR A 167 -38.76 -4.97 0.81
CA THR A 167 -38.37 -5.97 -0.18
C THR A 167 -37.51 -5.31 -1.26
N TYR A 168 -36.33 -5.89 -1.49
CA TYR A 168 -35.35 -5.46 -2.48
C TYR A 168 -35.24 -6.50 -3.58
N ALA A 169 -34.90 -6.09 -4.79
CA ALA A 169 -34.72 -6.96 -5.94
C ALA A 169 -33.29 -7.51 -6.08
N ASN A 170 -32.29 -6.87 -5.45
CA ASN A 170 -30.88 -7.21 -5.61
C ASN A 170 -30.14 -7.20 -4.26
N ARG A 171 -29.19 -8.12 -4.08
CA ARG A 171 -28.24 -8.13 -2.96
C ARG A 171 -26.94 -7.48 -3.37
N CYS A 172 -26.38 -6.64 -2.49
CA CYS A 172 -25.08 -6.02 -2.67
C CYS A 172 -24.00 -6.73 -1.85
N HIS A 173 -22.72 -6.50 -2.16
CA HIS A 173 -21.63 -7.06 -1.37
C HIS A 173 -21.75 -6.69 0.12
N GLY A 174 -21.50 -7.66 1.00
CA GLY A 174 -21.55 -7.52 2.45
C GLY A 174 -22.95 -7.36 3.05
N TRP A 175 -24.01 -7.59 2.25
CA TRP A 175 -25.40 -7.44 2.70
C TRP A 175 -25.74 -8.27 3.94
N ASN A 176 -25.12 -9.45 4.09
CA ASN A 176 -25.47 -10.37 5.16
C ASN A 176 -24.83 -9.98 6.50
N LEU A 177 -23.62 -9.40 6.50
CA LEU A 177 -23.07 -8.77 7.70
C LEU A 177 -23.94 -7.61 8.16
N LEU A 178 -24.34 -6.74 7.23
CA LEU A 178 -25.21 -5.59 7.55
C LEU A 178 -26.56 -6.03 8.08
N LYS A 179 -27.17 -7.04 7.45
CA LYS A 179 -28.40 -7.67 7.95
C LYS A 179 -28.23 -8.12 9.41
N VAL A 180 -27.22 -8.93 9.70
CA VAL A 180 -26.97 -9.44 11.06
C VAL A 180 -26.77 -8.28 12.03
N ALA A 181 -26.00 -7.26 11.63
CA ALA A 181 -25.79 -6.08 12.44
C ALA A 181 -27.12 -5.42 12.83
N PHE A 182 -27.99 -5.15 11.86
CA PHE A 182 -29.24 -4.43 12.12
C PHE A 182 -30.31 -5.30 12.79
N GLU A 183 -30.40 -6.60 12.50
CA GLU A 183 -31.31 -7.51 13.20
C GLU A 183 -30.99 -7.55 14.70
N TRP A 184 -29.70 -7.67 15.04
CA TRP A 184 -29.21 -7.79 16.41
C TRP A 184 -28.84 -6.46 17.07
N ASN A 185 -29.07 -5.33 16.40
CA ASN A 185 -28.73 -4.00 16.88
C ASN A 185 -27.25 -3.84 17.27
N LEU A 186 -26.36 -4.44 16.49
CA LEU A 186 -24.92 -4.30 16.62
C LEU A 186 -24.44 -2.98 15.98
N PRO A 187 -23.44 -2.29 16.56
CA PRO A 187 -22.98 -1.03 15.99
C PRO A 187 -22.29 -1.24 14.64
N VAL A 188 -22.60 -0.36 13.70
CA VAL A 188 -21.96 -0.26 12.39
C VAL A 188 -21.35 1.13 12.27
N ILE A 189 -20.05 1.21 11.99
CA ILE A 189 -19.35 2.48 11.81
C ILE A 189 -19.16 2.74 10.32
N VAL A 190 -19.52 3.93 9.85
CA VAL A 190 -19.13 4.38 8.51
C VAL A 190 -17.75 5.01 8.61
N PHE A 191 -16.83 4.65 7.73
CA PHE A 191 -15.51 5.28 7.68
C PHE A 191 -15.65 6.79 7.45
N ASP A 192 -14.98 7.56 8.30
CA ASP A 192 -14.85 9.01 8.17
C ASP A 192 -13.65 9.38 7.28
N ASP A 193 -13.46 10.68 7.08
CA ASP A 193 -12.39 11.22 6.25
C ASP A 193 -10.98 10.84 6.73
N SER A 194 -10.79 10.52 8.02
CA SER A 194 -9.49 10.11 8.54
C SER A 194 -9.04 8.74 8.03
N ILE A 195 -9.99 7.88 7.65
CA ILE A 195 -9.69 6.60 7.00
C ILE A 195 -9.80 6.73 5.49
N ARG A 196 -10.85 7.40 4.98
CA ARG A 196 -11.14 7.49 3.55
C ARG A 196 -10.02 8.17 2.77
N ASN A 197 -9.47 9.28 3.29
CA ASN A 197 -8.46 10.08 2.59
C ASN A 197 -7.05 9.47 2.64
N ASN A 198 -6.88 8.37 3.39
CA ASN A 198 -5.60 7.68 3.56
C ASN A 198 -5.56 6.33 2.83
N LYS A 199 -6.49 6.11 1.90
CA LYS A 199 -6.45 4.98 0.97
C LYS A 199 -6.89 5.41 -0.42
N GLN A 200 -6.42 4.69 -1.42
CA GLN A 200 -6.81 4.84 -2.82
C GLN A 200 -7.37 3.51 -3.31
N HIS A 201 -8.54 3.52 -3.93
CA HIS A 201 -9.09 2.33 -4.60
C HIS A 201 -9.14 2.58 -6.10
N TYR A 202 -8.61 1.64 -6.88
CA TYR A 202 -8.43 1.79 -8.33
C TYR A 202 -9.57 1.22 -9.16
N TYR A 203 -10.65 0.71 -8.55
CA TYR A 203 -11.84 0.18 -9.23
C TYR A 203 -11.54 -0.73 -10.44
N PRO A 204 -10.64 -1.72 -10.32
CA PRO A 204 -10.22 -2.55 -11.45
C PRO A 204 -11.32 -3.43 -12.06
N GLU A 205 -12.44 -3.60 -11.36
CA GLU A 205 -13.66 -4.24 -11.84
C GLU A 205 -14.40 -3.43 -12.91
N SER A 206 -14.06 -2.14 -13.06
CA SER A 206 -14.63 -1.20 -14.04
C SER A 206 -13.50 -0.59 -14.87
N THR A 207 -13.35 -0.99 -16.13
CA THR A 207 -12.31 -0.43 -17.01
C THR A 207 -12.39 1.11 -17.08
N GLU A 208 -13.59 1.68 -17.11
CA GLU A 208 -13.79 3.14 -17.14
C GLU A 208 -13.28 3.80 -15.86
N ASP A 209 -13.66 3.28 -14.70
CA ASP A 209 -13.29 3.91 -13.41
C ASP A 209 -11.82 3.65 -13.08
N PHE A 210 -11.28 2.49 -13.45
CA PHE A 210 -9.84 2.23 -13.39
C PHE A 210 -9.05 3.26 -14.17
N LEU A 211 -9.44 3.56 -15.41
CA LEU A 211 -8.71 4.55 -16.23
C LEU A 211 -8.75 5.95 -15.59
N LYS A 212 -9.86 6.33 -14.94
CA LYS A 212 -9.93 7.58 -14.16
C LYS A 212 -8.96 7.58 -12.99
N GLN A 213 -8.90 6.48 -12.23
CA GLN A 213 -8.01 6.38 -11.07
C GLN A 213 -6.54 6.16 -11.45
N LYS A 214 -6.26 5.61 -12.64
CA LYS A 214 -4.91 5.39 -13.14
C LYS A 214 -4.12 6.70 -13.26
N GLU A 215 -4.79 7.83 -13.48
CA GLU A 215 -4.15 9.15 -13.46
C GLU A 215 -3.38 9.42 -12.17
N HIS A 216 -3.86 8.90 -11.03
CA HIS A 216 -3.15 8.99 -9.75
C HIS A 216 -1.83 8.22 -9.78
N ILE A 217 -1.81 7.02 -10.37
CA ILE A 217 -0.60 6.20 -10.52
C ILE A 217 0.43 6.93 -11.38
N ASP A 218 -0.02 7.43 -12.54
CA ASP A 218 0.86 8.11 -13.50
C ASP A 218 1.40 9.42 -12.91
N HIS A 219 0.56 10.16 -12.19
CA HIS A 219 0.97 11.34 -11.45
C HIS A 219 2.02 11.02 -10.38
N LYS A 220 1.82 9.98 -9.55
CA LYS A 220 2.79 9.58 -8.53
C LYS A 220 4.15 9.25 -9.14
N LEU A 221 4.17 8.45 -10.20
CA LEU A 221 5.40 8.08 -10.89
C LEU A 221 6.13 9.32 -11.42
N LYS A 222 5.41 10.16 -12.19
CA LYS A 222 5.97 11.36 -12.79
C LYS A 222 6.45 12.37 -11.75
N TYR A 223 5.68 12.57 -10.69
CA TYR A 223 6.07 13.45 -9.58
C TYR A 223 7.38 12.99 -8.95
N CYS A 224 7.56 11.69 -8.74
CA CYS A 224 8.80 11.16 -8.19
C CYS A 224 9.98 11.25 -9.17
N GLU A 225 9.73 11.06 -10.47
CA GLU A 225 10.74 11.16 -11.53
C GLU A 225 11.18 12.60 -11.80
N GLU A 226 10.28 13.58 -11.70
CA GLU A 226 10.52 14.93 -12.19
C GLU A 226 10.56 16.03 -11.10
N GLU A 227 9.93 15.82 -9.94
CA GLU A 227 9.63 16.90 -9.00
C GLU A 227 10.10 16.64 -7.56
N PHE A 228 9.99 15.40 -7.08
CA PHE A 228 10.16 15.10 -5.66
C PHE A 228 11.64 15.02 -5.27
N VAL A 229 12.15 16.06 -4.61
CA VAL A 229 13.53 16.13 -4.13
C VAL A 229 13.58 15.82 -2.64
N HIS A 230 14.24 14.72 -2.28
CA HIS A 230 14.57 14.42 -0.89
C HIS A 230 15.75 15.28 -0.43
N THR A 231 15.50 16.14 0.57
CA THR A 231 16.52 17.03 1.15
C THR A 231 17.22 16.45 2.38
N ASP A 232 16.71 15.34 2.90
CA ASP A 232 17.21 14.64 4.09
C ASP A 232 17.17 13.13 3.87
N ASN A 233 18.04 12.40 4.58
CA ASN A 233 18.24 10.96 4.44
C ASN A 233 16.91 10.20 4.46
N THR A 234 16.66 9.41 3.42
CA THR A 234 15.54 8.45 3.39
C THR A 234 15.96 7.07 3.86
N GLU A 235 17.25 6.90 4.13
CA GLU A 235 17.91 5.69 4.59
C GLU A 235 18.30 5.78 6.06
N TRP A 236 18.55 4.62 6.68
CA TRP A 236 19.06 4.52 8.04
C TRP A 236 20.41 3.82 8.09
N THR A 237 21.20 4.12 9.11
CA THR A 237 22.47 3.43 9.34
C THR A 237 22.23 1.95 9.69
N THR A 238 23.04 1.08 9.12
CA THR A 238 23.02 -0.37 9.42
C THR A 238 24.20 -0.77 10.31
N GLY A 239 24.82 0.19 11.01
CA GLY A 239 25.99 -0.03 11.87
C GLY A 239 27.32 -0.03 11.11
N ILE A 240 27.33 0.43 9.86
CA ILE A 240 28.54 0.61 9.06
C ILE A 240 29.30 1.82 9.61
N THR A 241 30.55 1.61 10.03
CA THR A 241 31.39 2.62 10.70
C THR A 241 32.81 2.70 10.13
N GLU A 242 33.18 1.79 9.24
CA GLU A 242 34.50 1.77 8.62
C GLU A 242 34.63 2.83 7.53
N LYS A 243 35.88 3.23 7.23
CA LYS A 243 36.19 4.18 6.17
C LYS A 243 36.29 3.51 4.79
N TYR A 244 35.89 4.25 3.77
CA TYR A 244 35.91 3.86 2.35
C TYR A 244 36.67 4.88 1.51
N GLU A 245 37.12 4.43 0.34
CA GLU A 245 37.78 5.27 -0.68
C GLU A 245 36.78 5.72 -1.75
N GLN A 246 35.68 4.98 -1.90
CA GLN A 246 34.57 5.30 -2.77
C GLN A 246 33.24 5.07 -2.04
N VAL A 247 32.34 6.06 -2.08
CA VAL A 247 31.00 5.94 -1.49
C VAL A 247 29.96 6.29 -2.54
N VAL A 248 29.03 5.37 -2.78
CA VAL A 248 27.94 5.51 -3.76
C VAL A 248 26.63 5.63 -3.00
N LEU A 249 25.93 6.75 -3.19
CA LEU A 249 24.75 7.12 -2.42
C LEU A 249 23.62 7.58 -3.35
N PRO A 250 22.35 7.35 -2.98
CA PRO A 250 21.23 8.03 -3.63
C PRO A 250 21.29 9.55 -3.40
N ALA A 251 20.70 10.33 -4.30
CA ALA A 251 20.60 11.79 -4.16
C ALA A 251 19.46 12.17 -3.21
N SER A 252 19.59 11.74 -1.96
CA SER A 252 18.55 11.82 -0.92
C SER A 252 19.11 12.14 0.46
N GLY A 253 20.35 12.63 0.59
CA GLY A 253 20.90 12.90 1.91
C GLY A 253 22.43 12.97 1.96
N THR A 254 22.95 13.02 3.19
CA THR A 254 24.38 13.01 3.49
C THR A 254 24.82 11.78 4.27
N LEU A 255 23.94 10.78 4.44
CA LEU A 255 24.27 9.54 5.16
C LEU A 255 25.53 8.90 4.56
N TYR A 256 26.49 8.56 5.43
CA TYR A 256 27.79 7.96 5.08
C TYR A 256 28.82 8.87 4.40
N LEU A 257 28.54 10.17 4.19
CA LEU A 257 29.60 11.10 3.74
C LEU A 257 30.73 11.28 4.77
N ASP A 258 30.46 10.97 6.03
CA ASP A 258 31.45 10.92 7.10
C ASP A 258 32.38 9.69 7.01
N LEU A 259 32.01 8.66 6.25
CA LEU A 259 32.80 7.45 6.06
C LEU A 259 33.90 7.59 5.00
N ILE A 260 34.07 8.78 4.41
CA ILE A 260 35.11 9.08 3.43
C ILE A 260 35.88 10.34 3.81
N ASP A 261 37.21 10.25 3.70
CA ASP A 261 38.15 11.34 3.99
C ASP A 261 38.91 11.83 2.74
N LYS A 262 39.04 10.97 1.72
CA LYS A 262 39.62 11.24 0.40
C LYS A 262 39.11 10.21 -0.60
N GLY A 263 39.08 10.54 -1.89
CA GLY A 263 38.67 9.60 -2.94
C GLY A 263 37.46 10.10 -3.72
N ARG A 264 36.40 9.28 -3.85
CA ARG A 264 35.23 9.61 -4.68
C ARG A 264 33.90 9.39 -3.98
N VAL A 265 32.96 10.31 -4.19
CA VAL A 265 31.54 10.14 -3.88
C VAL A 265 30.75 10.13 -5.18
N VAL A 266 29.87 9.16 -5.36
CA VAL A 266 28.96 9.07 -6.51
C VAL A 266 27.52 9.15 -6.00
N PHE A 267 26.88 10.29 -6.25
CA PHE A 267 25.44 10.42 -6.10
C PHE A 267 24.73 9.83 -7.32
N TYR A 268 23.67 9.07 -7.10
CA TYR A 268 22.84 8.52 -8.16
C TYR A 268 21.36 8.83 -7.93
N ASP A 269 20.61 9.09 -8.99
CA ASP A 269 19.15 9.19 -8.93
C ASP A 269 18.54 9.08 -10.34
N TYR A 270 17.27 8.69 -10.42
CA TYR A 270 16.48 8.78 -11.64
C TYR A 270 15.74 10.12 -11.74
N ASN A 271 15.73 10.91 -10.67
CA ASN A 271 15.21 12.27 -10.65
C ASN A 271 16.32 13.29 -10.90
N LYS A 272 16.24 13.98 -12.04
CA LYS A 272 17.23 14.99 -12.42
C LYS A 272 17.26 16.20 -11.48
N LYS A 273 16.11 16.65 -10.97
CA LYS A 273 16.05 17.76 -10.01
C LYS A 273 16.71 17.40 -8.68
N ALA A 274 16.57 16.16 -8.22
CA ALA A 274 17.25 15.70 -7.01
C ALA A 274 18.78 15.76 -7.18
N LEU A 275 19.30 15.28 -8.30
CA LEU A 275 20.73 15.38 -8.61
C LEU A 275 21.23 16.82 -8.70
N ASP A 276 20.47 17.70 -9.36
CA ASP A 276 20.86 19.10 -9.50
C ASP A 276 20.85 19.83 -8.14
N TYR A 277 19.84 19.57 -7.30
CA TYR A 277 19.81 20.07 -5.92
C TYR A 277 21.05 19.63 -5.13
N TRP A 278 21.32 18.32 -5.07
CA TRP A 278 22.46 17.80 -4.29
C TRP A 278 23.81 18.23 -4.86
N LYS A 279 23.90 18.46 -6.18
CA LYS A 279 25.11 19.02 -6.80
C LYS A 279 25.43 20.41 -6.26
N GLU A 280 24.41 21.22 -6.00
CA GLU A 280 24.53 22.58 -5.49
C GLU A 280 24.68 22.63 -3.96
N THR A 281 24.02 21.74 -3.22
CA THR A 281 23.89 21.84 -1.75
C THR A 281 24.77 20.87 -0.96
N CYS A 282 25.30 19.81 -1.57
CA CYS A 282 26.11 18.81 -0.85
C CYS A 282 27.33 19.46 -0.19
N PRO A 283 27.56 19.26 1.13
CA PRO A 283 28.77 19.72 1.78
C PRO A 283 29.98 18.99 1.20
N ARG A 284 30.93 19.74 0.65
CA ARG A 284 32.13 19.19 -0.01
C ARG A 284 33.32 19.21 0.94
N LYS A 285 34.11 18.14 0.88
CA LYS A 285 35.41 18.01 1.54
C LYS A 285 36.52 18.06 0.48
N ASP A 286 37.63 18.69 0.83
CA ASP A 286 38.83 18.71 -0.02
C ASP A 286 39.36 17.29 -0.26
N GLY A 287 39.88 17.04 -1.46
CA GLY A 287 40.43 15.73 -1.82
C GLY A 287 39.39 14.64 -2.11
N ILE A 288 38.10 15.00 -2.21
CA ILE A 288 37.03 14.12 -2.67
C ILE A 288 36.48 14.62 -4.01
N ASP A 289 36.45 13.73 -5.00
CA ASP A 289 35.75 13.91 -6.28
C ASP A 289 34.26 13.57 -6.11
N TYR A 290 33.36 14.43 -6.57
CA TYR A 290 31.91 14.23 -6.43
C TYR A 290 31.25 14.13 -7.80
N LEU A 291 30.68 12.98 -8.09
CA LEU A 291 29.93 12.70 -9.31
C LEU A 291 28.43 12.66 -9.02
N PHE A 292 27.63 13.10 -9.99
CA PHE A 292 26.16 13.10 -9.93
C PHE A 292 25.63 12.41 -11.18
N VAL A 293 25.14 11.19 -11.01
CA VAL A 293 24.84 10.24 -12.09
C VAL A 293 23.34 10.07 -12.22
N TYR A 294 22.81 10.46 -13.38
CA TYR A 294 21.45 10.12 -13.74
C TYR A 294 21.37 8.64 -14.13
N THR A 295 20.58 7.86 -13.40
CA THR A 295 20.38 6.44 -13.65
C THR A 295 19.05 5.95 -13.08
N ASN A 296 18.30 5.22 -13.90
CA ASN A 296 17.17 4.44 -13.43
C ASN A 296 17.61 3.00 -13.18
N LEU A 297 17.91 2.65 -11.92
CA LEU A 297 18.40 1.31 -11.56
C LEU A 297 17.40 0.17 -11.85
N LEU A 298 16.14 0.48 -12.15
CA LEU A 298 15.13 -0.50 -12.59
C LEU A 298 15.28 -0.87 -14.07
N GLU A 299 15.94 -0.04 -14.86
CA GLU A 299 16.05 -0.18 -16.32
C GLU A 299 17.50 -0.28 -16.80
N GLU A 300 18.42 0.40 -16.13
CA GLU A 300 19.78 0.61 -16.54
C GLU A 300 20.80 0.05 -15.53
N GLN A 301 22.01 -0.23 -16.01
CA GLN A 301 23.14 -0.69 -15.20
C GLN A 301 24.38 0.19 -15.43
N ASN A 302 24.16 1.45 -15.81
CA ASN A 302 25.22 2.40 -16.15
C ASN A 302 25.99 2.94 -14.94
N LEU A 303 25.49 2.73 -13.72
CA LEU A 303 26.14 3.19 -12.49
C LEU A 303 27.60 2.69 -12.37
N ILE A 304 27.86 1.44 -12.78
CA ILE A 304 29.21 0.84 -12.74
C ILE A 304 30.24 1.61 -13.55
N ASN A 305 29.83 2.30 -14.61
CA ASN A 305 30.73 3.04 -15.49
C ASN A 305 31.37 4.26 -14.80
N TYR A 306 30.84 4.65 -13.64
CA TYR A 306 31.32 5.77 -12.84
C TYR A 306 32.10 5.33 -11.60
N LEU A 307 32.23 4.01 -11.38
CA LEU A 307 32.94 3.43 -10.25
C LEU A 307 34.36 3.06 -10.65
N ASP A 308 35.32 3.34 -9.77
CA ASP A 308 36.62 2.68 -9.84
C ASP A 308 36.51 1.31 -9.17
N VAL A 309 36.71 0.26 -9.97
CA VAL A 309 36.55 -1.13 -9.53
C VAL A 309 37.64 -1.59 -8.55
N ASN A 310 38.72 -0.82 -8.38
CA ASN A 310 39.83 -1.19 -7.51
C ASN A 310 39.77 -0.52 -6.12
N LEU A 311 38.84 0.42 -5.91
CA LEU A 311 38.72 1.14 -4.65
C LEU A 311 37.83 0.39 -3.67
N LYS A 312 38.16 0.50 -2.38
CA LYS A 312 37.28 0.04 -1.31
C LYS A 312 35.99 0.86 -1.32
N THR A 313 34.89 0.22 -1.71
CA THR A 313 33.64 0.86 -2.10
C THR A 313 32.48 0.50 -1.17
N LEU A 314 31.76 1.51 -0.67
CA LEU A 314 30.43 1.35 -0.09
C LEU A 314 29.39 1.73 -1.14
N VAL A 315 28.45 0.85 -1.43
CA VAL A 315 27.26 1.15 -2.23
C VAL A 315 26.03 1.11 -1.34
N ASN A 316 25.46 2.28 -1.07
CA ASN A 316 24.20 2.40 -0.36
C ASN A 316 23.06 2.42 -1.38
N LEU A 317 22.17 1.43 -1.30
CA LEU A 317 20.96 1.34 -2.11
C LEU A 317 19.77 1.66 -1.20
N SER A 318 18.98 2.67 -1.55
CA SER A 318 17.76 3.08 -0.82
C SER A 318 16.64 2.04 -0.97
N ASN A 319 15.39 2.49 -1.05
CA ASN A 319 14.22 1.70 -1.41
C ASN A 319 13.92 1.71 -2.92
N VAL A 320 14.87 2.07 -3.79
CA VAL A 320 14.66 2.22 -5.25
C VAL A 320 13.96 1.02 -5.92
N PHE A 321 14.17 -0.20 -5.43
CA PHE A 321 13.55 -1.43 -5.97
C PHE A 321 12.19 -1.77 -5.36
N CYS A 322 11.69 -0.95 -4.45
CA CYS A 322 10.44 -1.14 -3.70
C CYS A 322 9.84 0.22 -3.33
N TYR A 323 10.04 1.22 -4.19
CA TYR A 323 9.59 2.58 -3.96
C TYR A 323 8.15 2.74 -4.44
N GLU A 324 7.30 3.39 -3.65
CA GLU A 324 5.87 3.54 -3.93
C GLU A 324 5.62 4.13 -5.32
N GLY A 325 6.37 5.16 -5.71
CA GLY A 325 6.20 5.84 -7.00
C GLY A 325 6.48 4.95 -8.22
N THR A 326 7.29 3.90 -8.09
CA THR A 326 7.64 3.00 -9.19
C THR A 326 6.96 1.64 -9.08
N ALA A 327 6.48 1.27 -7.90
CA ALA A 327 5.93 -0.04 -7.59
C ALA A 327 4.81 -0.46 -8.53
N ALA A 328 3.89 0.44 -8.90
CA ALA A 328 2.79 0.13 -9.82
C ALA A 328 3.25 -0.13 -11.27
N LYS A 329 4.37 0.45 -11.70
CA LYS A 329 4.91 0.32 -13.06
C LYS A 329 5.71 -0.98 -13.26
N TYR A 330 6.46 -1.41 -12.24
CA TYR A 330 7.36 -2.56 -12.35
C TYR A 330 6.91 -3.70 -11.45
N SER A 331 6.72 -4.89 -12.04
CA SER A 331 6.38 -6.09 -11.29
C SER A 331 7.47 -6.49 -10.29
N LEU A 332 7.10 -7.27 -9.27
CA LEU A 332 8.08 -7.81 -8.32
C LEU A 332 9.21 -8.58 -9.05
N GLU A 333 8.87 -9.36 -10.07
CA GLU A 333 9.85 -10.08 -10.89
C GLU A 333 10.80 -9.13 -11.64
N GLN A 334 10.29 -8.04 -12.22
CA GLN A 334 11.11 -7.02 -12.87
C GLN A 334 12.04 -6.33 -11.87
N ARG A 335 11.53 -5.95 -10.70
CA ARG A 335 12.30 -5.32 -9.61
C ARG A 335 13.41 -6.25 -9.12
N LEU A 336 13.11 -7.53 -8.89
CA LEU A 336 14.10 -8.55 -8.52
C LEU A 336 15.15 -8.78 -9.61
N THR A 337 14.72 -8.81 -10.87
CA THR A 337 15.62 -8.97 -12.01
C THR A 337 16.60 -7.79 -12.10
N ALA A 338 16.11 -6.56 -11.95
CA ALA A 338 16.94 -5.36 -11.96
C ALA A 338 17.92 -5.35 -10.78
N GLN A 339 17.46 -5.66 -9.57
CA GLN A 339 18.31 -5.77 -8.38
C GLN A 339 19.42 -6.80 -8.59
N ASN A 340 19.09 -8.01 -9.05
CA ASN A 340 20.07 -9.09 -9.25
C ASN A 340 21.06 -8.78 -10.37
N LYS A 341 20.63 -8.09 -11.43
CA LYS A 341 21.54 -7.59 -12.48
C LYS A 341 22.53 -6.58 -11.91
N LEU A 342 22.08 -5.64 -11.09
CA LEU A 342 22.95 -4.66 -10.44
C LEU A 342 23.96 -5.34 -9.52
N LEU A 343 23.51 -6.26 -8.67
CA LEU A 343 24.39 -7.02 -7.77
C LEU A 343 25.49 -7.75 -8.54
N LYS A 344 25.13 -8.46 -9.62
CA LYS A 344 26.09 -9.17 -10.46
C LYS A 344 27.13 -8.25 -11.11
N VAL A 345 26.74 -7.02 -11.45
CA VAL A 345 27.65 -6.02 -12.00
C VAL A 345 28.56 -5.46 -10.89
N LEU A 346 28.03 -5.21 -9.70
CA LEU A 346 28.79 -4.74 -8.54
C LEU A 346 29.81 -5.78 -8.04
N ASP A 347 29.57 -7.08 -8.23
CA ASP A 347 30.54 -8.15 -7.94
C ASP A 347 31.87 -8.02 -8.72
N THR A 348 31.92 -7.15 -9.74
CA THR A 348 33.16 -6.84 -10.46
C THR A 348 34.06 -5.84 -9.74
N VAL A 349 33.56 -5.17 -8.69
CA VAL A 349 34.32 -4.28 -7.81
C VAL A 349 35.05 -5.11 -6.76
N SER A 350 36.37 -4.91 -6.62
CA SER A 350 37.26 -5.83 -5.87
C SER A 350 36.99 -5.88 -4.37
N ASP A 351 36.63 -4.75 -3.76
CA ASP A 351 36.28 -4.62 -2.34
C ASP A 351 35.01 -3.78 -2.21
N VAL A 352 33.85 -4.42 -2.35
CA VAL A 352 32.54 -3.77 -2.31
C VAL A 352 31.72 -4.24 -1.11
N LYS A 353 31.16 -3.27 -0.38
CA LYS A 353 30.09 -3.50 0.59
C LYS A 353 28.81 -2.89 0.08
N ILE A 354 27.76 -3.69 -0.01
CA ILE A 354 26.45 -3.26 -0.48
C ILE A 354 25.51 -3.17 0.73
N ASN A 355 24.99 -1.98 0.99
CA ASN A 355 23.95 -1.74 1.97
C ASN A 355 22.61 -1.57 1.27
N PHE A 356 21.59 -2.32 1.69
CA PHE A 356 20.22 -2.08 1.27
C PHE A 356 19.44 -1.48 2.43
N THR A 357 18.77 -0.36 2.16
CA THR A 357 17.72 0.16 3.03
C THR A 357 16.50 -0.75 2.93
N MET A 358 16.08 -1.08 1.69
CA MET A 358 15.02 -2.05 1.45
C MET A 358 15.22 -2.76 0.12
N LYS A 359 15.12 -4.09 0.12
CA LYS A 359 15.24 -4.93 -1.09
C LYS A 359 13.91 -5.04 -1.82
N ALA A 360 13.95 -5.45 -3.08
CA ALA A 360 12.75 -5.66 -3.91
C ALA A 360 11.72 -6.62 -3.27
N ASP A 361 12.20 -7.65 -2.58
CA ASP A 361 11.45 -8.71 -1.89
C ASP A 361 11.25 -8.44 -0.39
N ALA A 362 11.50 -7.22 0.10
CA ALA A 362 11.22 -6.90 1.49
C ALA A 362 9.76 -7.21 1.83
N GLY A 363 9.54 -8.04 2.85
CA GLY A 363 8.18 -8.45 3.24
C GLY A 363 7.52 -9.46 2.30
N HIS A 364 8.21 -10.15 1.39
CA HIS A 364 7.64 -11.26 0.62
C HIS A 364 7.86 -12.64 1.25
#